data_AF-A0A965D3X2-F1
#
_entry.id   AF-A0A965D3X2-F1
#
_cell.length_a   1.000
_cell.length_b   1.000
_cell.length_c   1.000
_cell.angle_alpha   90.00
_cell.angle_beta   90.00
_cell.angle_gamma   90.00
#
_symmetry.space_group_name_H-M   'P 1'
#
loop_
_entity.id
_entity.type
_entity.pdbx_description
1 polymer ?
#
loop_
_entity_poly.entity_id
_entity_poly.type
_entity_poly.pdbx_seq_one_letter_code
_entity_poly.pdbx_strand_id
1 'polypeptide(L)'
;MRAVLFLFLFFWGTAVMAIEEPKYTVLRTTDLYEIRDYADRVAVETIQGDGENGAFQRLFKYISGANVQSSKIAMTVPVTQSTKIAMTAPVTQSTGKDGTAMRFFLPASYTMDTAPVPSDDRVKLVLVRGGIYAVHRYSGRSSVKNFNDAAQTLFDALRRDGLTAVGVPIKATYNGPFTPFFLRRNEAMVRIDG
;
A
#
# COMPACT_ATOMS: atom_id res chain seq x y z
N MET A 1 -40.54 46.73 7.15
CA MET A 1 -40.35 45.31 7.54
C MET A 1 -39.02 44.85 6.97
N ARG A 2 -38.02 44.54 7.81
CA ARG A 2 -36.70 44.02 7.38
C ARG A 2 -36.68 42.53 7.66
N ALA A 3 -36.59 41.71 6.61
CA ALA A 3 -36.44 40.27 6.73
C ALA A 3 -34.98 39.95 7.10
N VAL A 4 -34.78 39.25 8.22
CA VAL A 4 -33.48 38.70 8.62
C VAL A 4 -33.42 37.27 8.10
N LEU A 5 -32.48 37.01 7.18
CA LEU A 5 -32.23 35.69 6.63
C LEU A 5 -31.22 34.96 7.54
N PHE A 6 -31.67 33.94 8.27
CA PHE A 6 -30.77 33.05 9.02
C PHE A 6 -30.18 32.01 8.07
N LEU A 7 -28.89 32.14 7.75
CA LEU A 7 -28.12 31.14 7.04
C LEU A 7 -27.66 30.06 8.04
N PHE A 8 -28.38 28.95 8.12
CA PHE A 8 -27.92 27.76 8.83
C PHE A 8 -26.85 27.06 8.00
N LEU A 9 -25.58 27.28 8.33
CA LEU A 9 -24.47 26.47 7.84
C LEU A 9 -24.51 25.09 8.54
N PHE A 10 -25.12 24.11 7.87
CA PHE A 10 -24.99 22.70 8.24
C PHE A 10 -23.54 22.25 7.97
N PHE A 11 -22.71 22.31 9.01
CA PHE A 11 -21.45 21.56 9.04
C PHE A 11 -21.79 20.08 9.18
N TRP A 12 -21.94 19.37 8.06
CA TRP A 12 -21.91 17.92 8.08
C TRP A 12 -20.47 17.50 8.36
N GLY A 13 -20.17 17.23 9.64
CA GLY A 13 -18.97 16.52 10.03
C GLY A 13 -18.98 15.14 9.38
N THR A 14 -18.17 14.93 8.35
CA THR A 14 -17.88 13.59 7.88
C THR A 14 -17.05 12.92 8.96
N ALA A 15 -17.62 11.92 9.61
CA ALA A 15 -16.86 11.04 10.50
C ALA A 15 -15.73 10.42 9.66
N VAL A 16 -14.49 10.86 9.90
CA VAL A 16 -13.31 10.21 9.36
C VAL A 16 -13.22 8.86 10.07
N MET A 17 -13.72 7.80 9.43
CA MET A 17 -13.48 6.45 9.91
C MET A 17 -11.98 6.20 9.82
N ALA A 18 -11.33 5.95 10.96
CA ALA A 18 -9.93 5.56 10.99
C ALA A 18 -9.78 4.19 10.30
N ILE A 19 -9.20 4.18 9.10
CA ILE A 19 -8.85 2.96 8.39
C ILE A 19 -7.54 2.45 8.99
N GLU A 20 -7.48 1.16 9.33
CA GLU A 20 -6.31 0.58 10.00
C GLU A 20 -5.05 0.65 9.10
N GLU A 21 -3.92 1.10 9.66
CA GLU A 21 -2.60 1.11 9.02
C GLU A 21 -1.65 0.08 9.65
N PRO A 22 -0.70 -0.50 8.90
CA PRO A 22 0.35 -1.33 9.47
C PRO A 22 1.15 -0.54 10.51
N LYS A 23 1.25 -1.09 11.73
CA LYS A 23 2.13 -0.55 12.76
C LYS A 23 3.59 -0.80 12.38
N TYR A 24 4.45 0.17 12.70
CA TYR A 24 5.89 0.09 12.50
C TYR A 24 6.62 0.89 13.57
N THR A 25 7.90 0.58 13.76
CA THR A 25 8.83 1.37 14.57
C THR A 25 9.79 2.10 13.65
N VAL A 26 9.95 3.41 13.81
CA VAL A 26 10.96 4.18 13.06
C VAL A 26 12.33 3.94 13.70
N LEU A 27 13.26 3.37 12.95
CA LEU A 27 14.63 3.11 13.37
C LEU A 27 15.56 4.29 13.05
N ARG A 28 15.31 4.97 11.93
CA ARG A 28 16.08 6.15 11.50
C ARG A 28 15.22 7.06 10.62
N THR A 29 15.44 8.36 10.74
CA THR A 29 14.87 9.37 9.84
C THR A 29 15.99 10.13 9.16
N THR A 30 15.82 10.39 7.86
CA THR A 30 16.65 11.31 7.07
C THR A 30 15.75 12.39 6.49
N ASP A 31 16.33 13.38 5.82
CA ASP A 31 15.55 14.42 5.13
C ASP A 31 14.70 13.86 3.98
N LEU A 32 15.02 12.66 3.47
CA LEU A 32 14.35 12.07 2.30
C LEU A 32 13.50 10.84 2.63
N TYR A 33 14.02 9.93 3.45
CA TYR A 33 13.39 8.65 3.75
C TYR A 33 13.51 8.27 5.23
N GLU A 34 12.62 7.38 5.67
CA GLU A 34 12.66 6.74 6.97
C GLU A 34 13.08 5.28 6.82
N ILE A 35 13.80 4.76 7.81
CA ILE A 35 14.00 3.33 8.02
C ILE A 35 12.98 2.89 9.07
N ARG A 36 12.13 1.94 8.69
CA ARG A 36 11.02 1.45 9.51
C ARG A 36 11.12 -0.07 9.66
N ASP A 37 10.87 -0.56 10.86
CA ASP A 37 10.70 -1.98 11.14
C ASP A 37 9.22 -2.34 11.18
N TYR A 38 8.82 -3.32 10.38
CA TYR A 38 7.44 -3.79 10.25
C TYR A 38 7.30 -5.20 10.80
N ALA A 39 6.19 -5.48 11.48
CA ALA A 39 5.80 -6.85 11.78
C ALA A 39 5.26 -7.57 10.54
N ASP A 40 5.27 -8.90 10.57
CA ASP A 40 4.57 -9.72 9.59
C ASP A 40 3.09 -9.35 9.50
N ARG A 41 2.54 -9.38 8.28
CA ARG A 41 1.10 -9.19 8.07
C ARG A 41 0.53 -10.10 7.02
N VAL A 42 -0.71 -10.52 7.25
CA VAL A 42 -1.51 -11.21 6.24
C VAL A 42 -2.04 -10.19 5.24
N ALA A 43 -1.93 -10.53 3.97
CA ALA A 43 -2.53 -9.80 2.88
C ALA A 43 -3.28 -10.75 1.96
N VAL A 44 -4.17 -10.18 1.17
CA VAL A 44 -4.75 -10.83 0.01
C VAL A 44 -4.12 -10.24 -1.26
N GLU A 45 -3.67 -11.10 -2.16
CA GLU A 45 -2.90 -10.76 -3.36
C GLU A 45 -3.61 -11.21 -4.63
N THR A 46 -3.49 -10.42 -5.70
CA THR A 46 -3.80 -10.82 -7.07
C THR A 46 -2.75 -10.25 -8.02
N ILE A 47 -2.47 -10.97 -9.10
CA ILE A 47 -1.73 -10.42 -10.24
C ILE A 47 -2.60 -9.40 -10.97
N GLN A 48 -1.98 -8.30 -11.41
CA GLN A 48 -2.68 -7.19 -12.04
C GLN A 48 -3.19 -7.53 -13.43
N GLY A 49 -2.46 -8.32 -14.24
CA GLY A 49 -2.87 -8.91 -15.53
C GLY A 49 -3.73 -8.04 -16.46
N ASP A 50 -5.01 -7.91 -16.14
CA ASP A 50 -6.08 -7.15 -16.81
C ASP A 50 -6.14 -5.64 -16.46
N GLY A 51 -5.28 -5.14 -15.56
CA GLY A 51 -5.17 -3.72 -15.21
C GLY A 51 -5.46 -3.39 -13.74
N GLU A 52 -5.10 -2.18 -13.32
CA GLU A 52 -5.14 -1.77 -11.91
C GLU A 52 -6.56 -1.83 -11.32
N ASN A 53 -7.56 -1.36 -12.08
CA ASN A 53 -8.95 -1.36 -11.64
C ASN A 53 -9.51 -2.79 -11.51
N GLY A 54 -9.14 -3.70 -12.41
CA GLY A 54 -9.58 -5.10 -12.37
C GLY A 54 -9.04 -5.82 -11.14
N ALA A 55 -7.74 -5.65 -10.87
CA ALA A 55 -7.08 -6.15 -9.68
C ALA A 55 -7.70 -5.60 -8.38
N PHE A 56 -7.89 -4.27 -8.32
CA PHE A 56 -8.53 -3.63 -7.17
C PHE A 56 -9.93 -4.19 -6.92
N GLN A 57 -10.75 -4.32 -7.98
CA GLN A 57 -12.12 -4.82 -7.85
C GLN A 57 -12.16 -6.28 -7.39
N ARG A 58 -11.20 -7.12 -7.79
CA ARG A 58 -11.08 -8.50 -7.28
C ARG A 58 -10.83 -8.53 -5.77
N LEU A 59 -9.82 -7.78 -5.30
CA LEU A 59 -9.51 -7.72 -3.88
C LEU A 59 -10.63 -7.06 -3.06
N PHE A 60 -11.28 -6.04 -3.64
CA PHE A 60 -12.42 -5.38 -3.03
C PHE A 60 -13.62 -6.32 -2.87
N LYS A 61 -13.92 -7.15 -3.87
CA LYS A 61 -14.97 -8.18 -3.77
C LYS A 61 -14.66 -9.16 -2.65
N TYR A 62 -13.41 -9.61 -2.53
CA TYR A 62 -12.98 -10.52 -1.46
C TYR A 62 -13.28 -9.96 -0.06
N ILE A 63 -12.84 -8.73 0.24
CA ILE A 63 -13.10 -8.11 1.55
C ILE A 63 -14.59 -7.75 1.74
N SER A 64 -15.35 -7.62 0.65
CA SER A 64 -16.79 -7.34 0.68
C SER A 64 -17.66 -8.58 0.89
N GLY A 65 -17.07 -9.78 0.95
CA GLY A 65 -17.79 -11.04 1.18
C GLY A 65 -17.66 -12.08 0.07
N ALA A 66 -16.91 -11.83 -1.01
CA ALA A 66 -16.60 -12.87 -2.02
C ALA A 66 -15.44 -13.75 -1.53
N ASN A 67 -15.70 -14.46 -0.44
CA ASN A 67 -14.86 -15.49 0.17
C ASN A 67 -15.75 -16.65 0.60
N VAL A 68 -15.17 -17.83 0.84
CA VAL A 68 -15.92 -19.05 1.15
C VAL A 68 -16.86 -18.86 2.35
N GLN A 69 -16.45 -18.06 3.34
CA GLN A 69 -17.22 -17.79 4.55
C GLN A 69 -18.26 -16.65 4.39
N SER A 70 -18.37 -16.05 3.20
CA SER A 70 -19.25 -14.89 2.94
C SER A 70 -19.08 -13.72 3.93
N SER A 71 -17.89 -13.61 4.52
CA SER A 71 -17.59 -12.72 5.63
C SER A 71 -17.08 -11.37 5.14
N LYS A 72 -17.54 -10.27 5.74
CA LYS A 72 -17.01 -8.93 5.44
C LYS A 72 -15.75 -8.68 6.26
N ILE A 73 -14.72 -8.13 5.61
CA ILE A 73 -13.46 -7.75 6.21
C ILE A 73 -13.34 -6.22 6.11
N ALA A 74 -12.94 -5.58 7.20
CA ALA A 74 -12.69 -4.15 7.20
C ALA A 74 -11.56 -3.80 6.23
N MET A 75 -11.76 -2.74 5.44
CA MET A 75 -10.70 -2.21 4.58
C MET A 75 -9.55 -1.68 5.44
N THR A 76 -8.33 -1.83 4.95
CA THR A 76 -7.12 -1.25 5.54
C THR A 76 -6.38 -0.40 4.52
N VAL A 77 -5.43 0.40 4.98
CA VAL A 77 -4.48 1.13 4.13
C VAL A 77 -3.05 0.80 4.56
N PRO A 78 -2.04 0.91 3.68
CA PRO A 78 -2.15 1.24 2.26
C PRO A 78 -2.56 0.04 1.40
N VAL A 79 -3.06 0.33 0.20
CA VAL A 79 -3.02 -0.62 -0.91
C VAL A 79 -1.59 -0.66 -1.43
N THR A 80 -1.01 -1.85 -1.55
CA THR A 80 0.37 -2.00 -2.04
C THR A 80 0.41 -2.65 -3.41
N GLN A 81 1.29 -2.16 -4.28
CA GLN A 81 1.61 -2.77 -5.56
C GLN A 81 3.11 -3.02 -5.63
N SER A 82 3.51 -4.24 -5.94
CA SER A 82 4.91 -4.61 -6.14
C SER A 82 5.15 -4.77 -7.64
N THR A 83 6.04 -3.95 -8.19
CA THR A 83 6.38 -3.98 -9.61
C THR A 83 7.87 -4.24 -9.75
N LYS A 84 8.24 -5.18 -10.62
CA LYS A 84 9.62 -5.31 -11.06
C LYS A 84 9.94 -4.12 -11.97
N ILE A 85 10.76 -3.20 -11.47
CA ILE A 85 11.27 -2.10 -12.30
C ILE A 85 12.61 -2.58 -12.88
N ALA A 86 12.80 -2.41 -14.19
CA ALA A 86 14.11 -2.53 -14.82
C ALA A 86 14.95 -1.30 -14.41
N MET A 87 15.46 -1.31 -13.18
CA MET A 87 16.38 -0.28 -12.70
C MET A 87 17.81 -0.67 -13.09
N THR A 88 18.68 0.32 -13.28
CA THR A 88 20.12 0.13 -13.54
C THR A 88 20.93 -0.23 -12.28
N ALA A 89 20.27 -0.29 -11.12
CA ALA A 89 20.84 -0.75 -9.86
C ALA A 89 20.62 -2.27 -9.69
N PRO A 90 21.61 -3.05 -9.22
CA PRO A 90 21.45 -4.48 -9.03
C PRO A 90 20.42 -4.74 -7.93
N VAL A 91 19.20 -5.14 -8.33
CA VAL A 91 18.21 -5.70 -7.41
C VAL A 91 18.53 -7.19 -7.29
N THR A 92 19.07 -7.59 -6.15
CA THR A 92 19.23 -9.00 -5.79
C THR A 92 17.86 -9.67 -5.88
N GLN A 93 17.82 -10.79 -6.57
CA GLN A 93 16.65 -11.38 -7.20
C GLN A 93 15.40 -11.46 -6.31
N SER A 94 14.31 -10.82 -6.74
CA SER A 94 12.95 -11.27 -6.45
C SER A 94 12.32 -11.68 -7.77
N THR A 95 12.49 -12.96 -8.10
CA THR A 95 11.87 -13.66 -9.22
C THR A 95 10.36 -13.81 -8.98
N GLY A 96 9.59 -12.81 -9.39
CA GLY A 96 8.19 -13.00 -9.75
C GLY A 96 8.08 -12.98 -11.27
N LYS A 97 7.81 -14.13 -11.90
CA LYS A 97 7.64 -14.26 -13.36
C LYS A 97 6.29 -13.69 -13.86
N ASP A 98 5.42 -13.24 -12.95
CA ASP A 98 3.97 -13.13 -13.24
C ASP A 98 3.43 -11.69 -13.29
N GLY A 99 4.28 -10.66 -13.40
CA GLY A 99 3.85 -9.26 -13.53
C GLY A 99 3.63 -8.52 -12.21
N THR A 100 2.97 -7.36 -12.25
CA THR A 100 2.72 -6.52 -11.05
C THR A 100 1.69 -7.18 -10.14
N ALA A 101 2.04 -7.39 -8.86
CA ALA A 101 1.13 -7.90 -7.84
C ALA A 101 0.49 -6.75 -7.06
N MET A 102 -0.82 -6.82 -6.83
CA MET A 102 -1.55 -5.90 -5.95
C MET A 102 -1.94 -6.63 -4.66
N ARG A 103 -1.84 -5.95 -3.52
CA ARG A 103 -2.17 -6.49 -2.21
C ARG A 103 -3.03 -5.54 -1.38
N PHE A 104 -4.02 -6.10 -0.69
CA PHE A 104 -4.68 -5.46 0.44
C PHE A 104 -4.25 -6.16 1.72
N PHE A 105 -3.74 -5.39 2.69
CA PHE A 105 -3.51 -5.95 4.01
C PHE A 105 -4.84 -6.27 4.70
N LEU A 106 -4.89 -7.36 5.45
CA LEU A 106 -6.02 -7.63 6.32
C LEU A 106 -5.81 -6.93 7.66
N PRO A 107 -6.89 -6.61 8.40
CA PRO A 107 -6.77 -6.14 9.79
C PRO A 107 -5.85 -7.03 10.61
N ALA A 108 -5.11 -6.45 11.55
CA ALA A 108 -4.07 -7.14 12.32
C ALA A 108 -4.58 -8.33 13.17
N SER A 109 -5.90 -8.43 13.37
CA SER A 109 -6.53 -9.59 14.01
C SER A 109 -6.54 -10.86 13.15
N TYR A 110 -6.33 -10.75 11.84
CA TYR A 110 -6.29 -11.90 10.94
C TYR A 110 -4.90 -12.54 10.89
N THR A 111 -4.91 -13.87 10.91
CA THR A 111 -3.76 -14.76 10.70
C THR A 111 -3.99 -15.57 9.43
N MET A 112 -2.97 -16.32 8.97
CA MET A 112 -3.15 -17.20 7.81
C MET A 112 -4.25 -18.25 8.04
N ASP A 113 -4.45 -18.66 9.30
CA ASP A 113 -5.44 -19.67 9.67
C ASP A 113 -6.85 -19.10 9.86
N THR A 114 -6.95 -17.81 10.22
CA THR A 114 -8.24 -17.15 10.51
C THR A 114 -8.76 -16.28 9.37
N ALA A 115 -7.93 -15.97 8.38
CA ALA A 115 -8.34 -15.19 7.22
C ALA A 115 -9.36 -15.97 6.36
N PRO A 116 -10.48 -15.34 5.92
CA PRO A 116 -11.44 -15.99 5.05
C PRO A 116 -10.78 -16.49 3.76
N VAL A 117 -11.14 -17.70 3.34
CA VAL A 117 -10.54 -18.33 2.17
C VAL A 117 -11.09 -17.66 0.90
N PRO A 118 -10.24 -17.15 -0.01
CA PRO A 118 -10.70 -16.57 -1.26
C PRO A 118 -11.52 -17.58 -2.08
N SER A 119 -12.62 -17.12 -2.67
CA SER A 119 -13.44 -17.94 -3.57
C SER A 119 -13.06 -17.80 -5.05
N ASP A 120 -12.21 -16.81 -5.38
CA ASP A 120 -11.66 -16.58 -6.73
C ASP A 120 -10.22 -17.10 -6.74
N ASP A 121 -9.89 -17.99 -7.68
CA ASP A 121 -8.59 -18.67 -7.78
C ASP A 121 -7.43 -17.73 -8.15
N ARG A 122 -7.74 -16.54 -8.68
CA ARG A 122 -6.77 -15.47 -8.97
C ARG A 122 -6.39 -14.69 -7.72
N VAL A 123 -7.10 -14.90 -6.62
CA VAL A 123 -6.93 -14.20 -5.34
C VAL A 123 -6.34 -15.16 -4.32
N LYS A 124 -5.21 -14.79 -3.70
CA LYS A 124 -4.47 -15.66 -2.78
C LYS A 124 -4.21 -14.97 -1.45
N LEU A 125 -4.30 -15.73 -0.37
CA LEU A 125 -3.76 -15.29 0.92
C LEU A 125 -2.24 -15.40 0.89
N VAL A 126 -1.57 -14.35 1.32
CA VAL A 126 -0.12 -14.29 1.39
C VAL A 126 0.32 -13.71 2.72
N LEU A 127 1.41 -14.25 3.24
CA LEU A 127 2.07 -13.73 4.42
C LEU A 127 3.18 -12.79 3.97
N VAL A 128 2.93 -11.48 4.09
CA VAL A 128 3.93 -10.46 3.80
C VAL A 128 4.86 -10.40 4.99
N ARG A 129 6.08 -10.91 4.78
CA ARG A 129 7.11 -10.93 5.81
C ARG A 129 7.52 -9.50 6.17
N GLY A 130 7.50 -9.19 7.46
CA GLY A 130 8.00 -7.96 8.03
C GLY A 130 9.52 -7.85 7.93
N GLY A 131 10.07 -6.90 8.68
CA GLY A 131 11.49 -6.56 8.70
C GLY A 131 11.73 -5.09 8.36
N ILE A 132 12.96 -4.79 7.98
CA ILE A 132 13.43 -3.42 7.82
C ILE A 132 13.19 -2.92 6.40
N TYR A 133 12.48 -1.81 6.29
CA TYR A 133 12.16 -1.14 5.04
C TYR A 133 12.65 0.31 5.07
N ALA A 134 13.26 0.74 3.96
CA ALA A 134 13.43 2.15 3.67
C ALA A 134 12.18 2.67 2.97
N VAL A 135 11.70 3.84 3.40
CA VAL A 135 10.42 4.41 2.96
C VAL A 135 10.57 5.88 2.61
N HIS A 136 10.33 6.21 1.34
CA HIS A 136 10.29 7.57 0.84
C HIS A 136 8.85 7.98 0.55
N ARG A 137 8.37 9.02 1.25
CA ARG A 137 7.05 9.61 1.02
C ARG A 137 7.13 10.65 -0.10
N TYR A 138 6.18 10.60 -1.02
CA TYR A 138 6.07 11.54 -2.13
C TYR A 138 4.63 12.01 -2.37
N SER A 139 4.49 13.20 -2.94
CA SER A 139 3.21 13.86 -3.22
C SER A 139 2.78 13.71 -4.69
N GLY A 140 1.53 14.03 -4.98
CA GLY A 140 0.99 14.02 -6.35
C GLY A 140 0.18 12.77 -6.69
N ARG A 141 -0.05 12.56 -7.99
CA ARG A 141 -0.84 11.41 -8.50
C ARG A 141 -0.11 10.08 -8.23
N SER A 142 -0.85 9.02 -7.94
CA SER A 142 -0.30 7.65 -7.76
C SER A 142 0.01 6.94 -9.10
N SER A 143 0.51 7.69 -10.08
CA SER A 143 0.87 7.14 -11.39
C SER A 143 2.10 6.24 -11.29
N VAL A 144 2.22 5.28 -12.22
CA VAL A 144 3.43 4.42 -12.33
C VAL A 144 4.68 5.28 -12.51
N LYS A 145 4.60 6.36 -13.29
CA LYS A 145 5.72 7.29 -13.49
C LYS A 145 6.19 7.91 -12.18
N ASN A 146 5.28 8.51 -11.41
CA ASN A 146 5.63 9.18 -10.15
C ASN A 146 6.21 8.20 -9.14
N PHE A 147 5.68 6.97 -9.10
CA PHE A 147 6.24 5.91 -8.28
C PHE A 147 7.66 5.52 -8.71
N ASN A 148 7.91 5.36 -10.01
CA ASN A 148 9.23 5.01 -10.52
C ASN A 148 10.25 6.10 -10.21
N ASP A 149 9.88 7.38 -10.38
CA ASP A 149 10.75 8.52 -10.05
C ASP A 149 11.09 8.55 -8.54
N ALA A 150 10.09 8.32 -7.68
CA ALA A 150 10.26 8.25 -6.23
C ALA A 150 11.11 7.04 -5.79
N ALA A 151 10.90 5.87 -6.42
CA ALA A 151 11.68 4.67 -6.16
C ALA A 151 13.15 4.87 -6.57
N GLN A 152 13.41 5.46 -7.73
CA GLN A 152 14.78 5.77 -8.18
C GLN A 152 15.46 6.73 -7.20
N THR A 153 14.76 7.79 -6.79
CA THR A 153 15.24 8.76 -5.80
C THR A 153 15.61 8.07 -4.48
N LEU A 154 14.78 7.13 -4.02
CA LEU A 154 15.07 6.32 -2.84
C LEU A 154 16.31 5.44 -3.03
N PHE A 155 16.42 4.71 -4.15
CA PHE A 155 17.58 3.84 -4.42
C PHE A 155 18.90 4.62 -4.49
N ASP A 156 18.90 5.80 -5.10
CA ASP A 156 20.11 6.63 -5.19
C ASP A 156 20.54 7.16 -3.82
N ALA A 157 19.58 7.50 -2.96
CA ALA A 157 19.86 7.89 -1.58
C ALA A 157 20.39 6.72 -0.73
N LEU A 158 19.80 5.53 -0.86
CA LEU A 158 20.29 4.33 -0.17
C LEU A 158 21.72 4.00 -0.58
N ARG A 159 22.04 4.08 -1.88
CA ARG A 159 23.40 3.86 -2.39
C ARG A 159 24.39 4.86 -1.81
N ARG A 160 24.03 6.15 -1.81
CA ARG A 160 24.85 7.21 -1.21
C ARG A 160 25.11 6.95 0.29
N ASP A 161 24.12 6.43 0.99
CA ASP A 161 24.18 6.19 2.43
C ASP A 161 24.73 4.80 2.79
N GLY A 162 25.19 4.02 1.81
CA GLY A 162 25.81 2.70 2.00
C GLY A 162 24.85 1.58 2.39
N LEU A 163 23.54 1.75 2.13
CA LEU A 163 22.50 0.77 2.45
C LEU A 163 22.16 -0.09 1.22
N THR A 164 21.99 -1.40 1.44
CA THR A 164 21.68 -2.36 0.38
C THR A 164 20.19 -2.71 0.38
N ALA A 165 19.54 -2.51 -0.75
CA ALA A 165 18.16 -2.94 -0.98
C ALA A 165 18.11 -4.41 -1.45
N VAL A 166 17.25 -5.21 -0.84
CA VAL A 166 17.16 -6.67 -1.06
C VAL A 166 15.80 -7.15 -1.55
N GLY A 167 15.02 -6.25 -2.15
CA GLY A 167 13.72 -6.58 -2.70
C GLY A 167 13.28 -5.68 -3.84
N VAL A 168 12.12 -5.99 -4.40
CA VAL A 168 11.46 -5.09 -5.37
C VAL A 168 10.85 -3.89 -4.66
N PRO A 169 10.84 -2.71 -5.31
CA PRO A 169 10.18 -1.54 -4.76
C PRO A 169 8.66 -1.76 -4.71
N ILE A 170 8.05 -1.23 -3.66
CA ILE A 170 6.63 -1.35 -3.34
C ILE A 170 6.02 0.05 -3.40
N LYS A 171 4.97 0.21 -4.21
CA LYS A 171 4.14 1.41 -4.22
C LYS A 171 3.05 1.25 -3.16
N ALA A 172 3.07 2.08 -2.13
CA ALA A 172 2.05 2.12 -1.09
C ALA A 172 1.15 3.36 -1.27
N THR A 173 -0.14 3.13 -1.52
CA THR A 173 -1.13 4.20 -1.72
C THR A 173 -2.14 4.18 -0.57
N TYR A 174 -2.19 5.28 0.20
CA TYR A 174 -3.00 5.37 1.41
C TYR A 174 -4.39 5.97 1.17
N ASN A 175 -4.55 6.72 0.09
CA ASN A 175 -5.77 7.47 -0.16
C ASN A 175 -6.58 6.82 -1.27
N GLY A 176 -7.90 6.81 -1.07
CA GLY A 176 -8.84 6.31 -2.06
C GLY A 176 -8.86 7.15 -3.34
N PRO A 177 -9.51 6.64 -4.40
CA PRO A 177 -9.53 7.28 -5.72
C PRO A 177 -10.14 8.69 -5.71
N PHE A 178 -11.00 9.01 -4.73
CA PHE A 178 -11.68 10.31 -4.61
C PHE A 178 -10.91 11.35 -3.80
N THR A 179 -9.78 11.01 -3.17
CA THR A 179 -8.97 12.01 -2.45
C THR A 179 -8.27 12.93 -3.45
N PRO A 180 -8.33 14.27 -3.30
CA PRO A 180 -7.60 15.22 -4.16
C PRO A 180 -6.10 14.89 -4.21
N PHE A 181 -5.49 14.94 -5.39
CA PHE A 181 -4.12 14.43 -5.60
C PHE A 181 -3.05 15.10 -4.73
N PHE A 182 -3.23 16.38 -4.37
CA PHE A 182 -2.31 17.12 -3.51
C PHE A 182 -2.45 16.77 -2.02
N LEU A 183 -3.54 16.08 -1.62
CA LEU A 183 -3.74 15.53 -0.27
C LEU A 183 -3.38 14.05 -0.17
N ARG A 184 -2.92 13.43 -1.26
CA ARG A 184 -2.54 12.01 -1.26
C ARG A 184 -1.18 11.81 -0.61
N ARG A 185 -1.12 10.82 0.27
CA ARG A 185 0.07 10.17 0.79
C ARG A 185 0.37 8.95 -0.07
N ASN A 186 1.47 9.02 -0.79
CA ASN A 186 2.05 7.89 -1.50
C ASN A 186 3.44 7.63 -0.90
N GLU A 187 3.82 6.36 -0.84
CA GLU A 187 5.14 5.96 -0.37
C GLU A 187 5.76 4.96 -1.34
N ALA A 188 7.05 5.14 -1.62
CA ALA A 188 7.90 4.16 -2.27
C ALA A 188 8.69 3.46 -1.17
N MET A 189 8.60 2.14 -1.10
CA MET A 189 9.23 1.35 -0.04
C MET A 189 10.11 0.27 -0.66
N VAL A 190 11.23 -0.05 -0.02
CA VAL A 190 12.03 -1.21 -0.38
C VAL A 190 12.62 -1.85 0.86
N ARG A 191 12.64 -3.19 0.89
CA ARG A 191 13.31 -3.93 1.96
C ARG A 191 14.81 -3.72 1.87
N ILE A 192 15.46 -3.49 3.00
CA ILE A 192 16.92 -3.39 3.09
C ILE A 192 17.49 -4.50 3.96
N ASP A 193 18.77 -4.81 3.77
CA ASP A 193 19.51 -5.63 4.73
C ASP A 193 19.66 -4.86 6.05
N GLY A 194 19.46 -5.57 7.17
CA GLY A 194 19.52 -5.02 8.51
C GLY A 194 20.94 -4.91 9.06
#